data_AF-A0A7C1TTE4-F1
#
_entry.id   AF-A0A7C1TTE4-F1
#
_cell.length_a   1.000
_cell.length_b   1.000
_cell.length_c   1.000
_cell.angle_alpha   90.00
_cell.angle_beta   90.00
_cell.angle_gamma   90.00
#
_symmetry.space_group_name_H-M   'P 1'
#
loop_
_entity.id
_entity.type
_entity.pdbx_description
1 polymer ?
#
loop_
_entity_poly.entity_id
_entity_poly.type
_entity_poly.pdbx_seq_one_letter_code
_entity_poly.pdbx_strand_id
1 'polypeptide(L)'
;MNDSGRLEYINRALYFVVVPSEKGLSYCSGVNIRRFLPITRGRHKAMSNPAVRGLQIVNHEIRSMAIEAGAAPKTALLNECRGIAPTGDIWYTESLWIENPPEGFGERIISHGVLGLIGKIDKAIMLDTRMPDHLLPPEQLEEFIEELCRRFGS
;
A
#
# COMPACT_ATOMS: atom_id res chain seq x y z
N MET A 1 26.87 -6.18 11.25
CA MET A 1 25.89 -6.21 10.14
C MET A 1 24.52 -6.19 10.77
N ASN A 2 23.88 -5.02 10.85
CA ASN A 2 22.48 -4.93 11.27
C ASN A 2 21.63 -5.26 10.05
N ASP A 3 21.26 -6.52 9.91
CA ASP A 3 20.20 -6.90 8.99
C ASP A 3 18.88 -6.50 9.66
N SER A 4 18.32 -5.37 9.25
CA SER A 4 17.25 -4.66 9.97
C SER A 4 15.92 -5.41 10.03
N GLY A 5 15.83 -6.66 9.51
CA GLY A 5 14.59 -7.42 9.35
C GLY A 5 13.50 -6.67 8.57
N ARG A 6 13.89 -5.60 7.88
CA ARG A 6 12.99 -4.63 7.25
C ARG A 6 12.49 -5.22 5.95
N LEU A 7 11.17 -5.30 5.82
CA LEU A 7 10.51 -5.80 4.63
C LEU A 7 10.07 -4.61 3.79
N GLU A 8 10.47 -4.60 2.51
CA GLU A 8 10.20 -3.49 1.60
C GLU A 8 9.53 -3.98 0.33
N TYR A 9 8.42 -3.33 0.00
CA TYR A 9 7.79 -3.41 -1.31
C TYR A 9 7.63 -1.98 -1.83
N ILE A 10 8.56 -1.52 -2.66
CA ILE A 10 8.65 -0.10 -3.06
C ILE A 10 8.78 -0.02 -4.57
N ASN A 11 7.96 0.82 -5.19
CA ASN A 11 8.12 1.25 -6.57
C ASN A 11 7.67 2.72 -6.73
N ARG A 12 7.64 3.26 -7.95
CA ARG A 12 7.32 4.69 -8.15
C ARG A 12 5.83 5.01 -7.95
N ALA A 13 4.96 4.01 -7.97
CA ALA A 13 3.52 4.16 -7.84
C ALA A 13 3.02 3.96 -6.40
N LEU A 14 3.63 3.06 -5.64
CA LEU A 14 3.22 2.71 -4.28
C LEU A 14 4.39 2.20 -3.43
N TYR A 15 4.21 2.19 -2.12
CA TYR A 15 5.08 1.46 -1.22
C TYR A 15 4.32 0.86 -0.03
N PHE A 16 4.84 -0.28 0.45
CA PHE A 16 4.48 -0.93 1.70
C PHE A 16 5.78 -1.38 2.38
N VAL A 17 6.03 -0.88 3.58
CA VAL A 17 7.25 -1.13 4.33
C VAL A 17 6.89 -1.54 5.74
N VAL A 18 7.53 -2.60 6.21
CA VAL A 18 7.42 -3.09 7.59
C VAL A 18 8.80 -3.04 8.23
N VAL A 19 8.91 -2.33 9.34
CA VAL A 19 10.13 -2.26 10.16
C VAL A 19 9.85 -2.96 11.48
N PRO A 20 10.43 -4.15 11.73
CA PRO A 20 10.25 -4.86 12.99
C PRO A 20 10.99 -4.15 14.12
N SER A 21 10.54 -4.39 15.34
CA SER A 21 11.14 -3.92 16.58
C SER A 21 10.88 -4.94 17.70
N GLU A 22 11.51 -4.76 18.86
CA GLU A 22 11.38 -5.71 19.98
C GLU A 22 9.94 -5.96 20.46
N LYS A 23 9.03 -5.00 20.31
CA LYS A 23 7.66 -5.08 20.87
C LYS A 23 6.55 -4.93 19.85
N GLY A 24 6.90 -4.85 18.57
CA GLY A 24 5.95 -4.53 17.53
C GLY A 24 6.58 -4.34 16.17
N LEU A 25 5.77 -3.85 15.25
CA LEU A 25 6.23 -3.44 13.93
C LEU A 25 5.68 -2.07 13.56
N SER A 26 6.52 -1.29 12.89
CA SER A 26 6.15 -0.06 12.23
C SER A 26 5.77 -0.39 10.79
N TYR A 27 4.52 -0.13 10.43
CA TYR A 27 4.01 -0.27 9.08
C TYR A 27 3.85 1.10 8.43
N CYS A 28 4.44 1.26 7.26
CA CYS A 28 4.40 2.47 6.46
C CYS A 28 3.85 2.13 5.07
N SER A 29 2.87 2.89 4.60
CA SER A 29 2.36 2.72 3.24
C SER A 29 2.14 4.05 2.54
N GLY A 30 2.16 4.03 1.23
CA GLY A 30 1.83 5.20 0.45
C GLY A 30 1.50 4.89 -0.99
N VAL A 31 0.73 5.78 -1.59
CA VAL A 31 0.37 5.77 -3.00
C VAL A 31 0.68 7.10 -3.63
N ASN A 32 1.27 7.05 -4.82
CA ASN A 32 1.57 8.22 -5.61
C ASN A 32 0.32 8.61 -6.41
N ILE A 33 -0.33 9.68 -5.99
CA ILE A 33 -1.58 10.15 -6.60
C ILE A 33 -1.37 10.41 -8.09
N ARG A 34 -0.26 11.04 -8.47
CA ARG A 34 0.03 11.43 -9.85
C ARG A 34 0.15 10.22 -10.77
N ARG A 35 0.73 9.13 -10.29
CA ARG A 35 0.91 7.88 -11.07
C ARG A 35 -0.40 7.17 -11.37
N PHE A 36 -1.38 7.30 -10.47
CA PHE A 36 -2.72 6.75 -10.67
C PHE A 36 -3.69 7.72 -11.34
N LEU A 37 -3.33 9.00 -11.55
CA LEU A 37 -4.21 9.99 -12.19
C LEU A 37 -4.75 9.55 -13.55
N PRO A 38 -3.99 8.94 -14.48
CA PRO A 38 -4.51 8.56 -15.78
C PRO A 38 -5.77 7.69 -15.70
N ILE A 39 -5.74 6.64 -14.86
CA ILE A 39 -6.88 5.72 -14.73
C ILE A 39 -7.95 6.18 -13.73
N THR A 40 -7.64 7.16 -12.89
CA THR A 40 -8.57 7.62 -11.86
C THR A 40 -9.32 8.90 -12.23
N ARG A 41 -8.71 9.82 -12.99
CA ARG A 41 -9.28 11.13 -13.31
C ARG A 41 -10.64 11.01 -14.00
N GLY A 42 -11.63 11.78 -13.54
CA GLY A 42 -12.97 11.82 -14.13
C GLY A 42 -13.85 10.59 -13.88
N ARG A 43 -13.30 9.53 -13.28
CA ARG A 43 -13.99 8.25 -13.00
C ARG A 43 -14.48 8.13 -11.56
N HIS A 44 -14.49 9.24 -10.80
CA HIS A 44 -14.94 9.29 -9.42
C HIS A 44 -15.76 10.56 -9.13
N LYS A 45 -16.68 10.47 -8.16
CA LYS A 45 -17.42 11.63 -7.64
C LYS A 45 -16.44 12.66 -7.06
N ALA A 46 -16.85 13.93 -7.04
CA ALA A 46 -16.05 15.16 -6.93
C ALA A 46 -14.90 15.26 -5.89
N MET A 47 -14.64 14.28 -5.00
CA MET A 47 -13.64 14.42 -3.93
C MET A 47 -12.92 13.13 -3.48
N SER A 48 -12.93 12.01 -4.22
CA SER A 48 -12.22 10.80 -3.75
C SER A 48 -11.42 10.10 -4.84
N ASN A 49 -10.08 10.28 -4.83
CA ASN A 49 -9.18 9.54 -5.70
C ASN A 49 -9.23 8.04 -5.32
N PRO A 50 -9.57 7.12 -6.24
CA PRO A 50 -9.63 5.68 -5.99
C PRO A 50 -8.37 5.06 -5.39
N ALA A 51 -7.17 5.54 -5.73
CA ALA A 51 -5.93 5.03 -5.14
C ALA A 51 -5.80 5.44 -3.66
N VAL A 52 -6.13 6.69 -3.34
CA VAL A 52 -6.17 7.19 -1.95
C VAL A 52 -7.22 6.42 -1.14
N ARG A 53 -8.44 6.29 -1.67
CA ARG A 53 -9.51 5.59 -1.00
C ARG A 53 -9.20 4.10 -0.84
N GLY A 54 -8.60 3.48 -1.86
CA GLY A 54 -8.13 2.11 -1.82
C GLY A 54 -7.12 1.90 -0.70
N LEU A 55 -6.14 2.80 -0.56
CA LEU A 55 -5.14 2.72 0.51
C LEU A 55 -5.77 2.80 1.90
N GLN A 56 -6.70 3.75 2.10
CA GLN A 56 -7.43 3.88 3.37
C GLN A 56 -8.18 2.59 3.75
N ILE A 57 -8.90 1.99 2.79
CA ILE A 57 -9.65 0.75 3.04
C ILE A 57 -8.70 -0.39 3.36
N VAL A 58 -7.60 -0.54 2.61
CA VAL A 58 -6.56 -1.56 2.90
C VAL A 58 -5.97 -1.38 4.29
N ASN A 59 -5.68 -0.15 4.70
CA ASN A 59 -5.13 0.12 6.02
C ASN A 59 -6.14 -0.18 7.13
N HIS A 60 -7.44 0.02 6.89
CA HIS A 60 -8.48 -0.45 7.80
C HIS A 60 -8.56 -1.98 7.88
N GLU A 61 -8.43 -2.68 6.75
CA GLU A 61 -8.39 -4.15 6.74
C GLU A 61 -7.16 -4.68 7.49
N ILE A 62 -5.98 -4.08 7.31
CA ILE A 62 -4.77 -4.44 8.04
C ILE A 62 -4.95 -4.26 9.56
N ARG A 63 -5.66 -3.20 9.99
CA ARG A 63 -6.02 -3.02 11.41
C ARG A 63 -6.94 -4.15 11.89
N SER A 64 -7.93 -4.54 11.09
CA SER A 64 -8.81 -5.67 11.41
C SER A 64 -8.01 -6.96 11.54
N MET A 65 -7.14 -7.26 10.57
CA MET A 65 -6.26 -8.41 10.57
C MET A 65 -5.36 -8.45 11.82
N ALA A 66 -4.85 -7.29 12.25
CA ALA A 66 -4.03 -7.21 13.45
C ALA A 66 -4.84 -7.55 14.71
N ILE A 67 -6.04 -6.98 14.85
CA ILE A 67 -6.94 -7.25 15.98
C ILE A 67 -7.36 -8.73 16.01
N GLU A 68 -7.73 -9.29 14.86
CA GLU A 68 -8.11 -10.71 14.71
C GLU A 68 -6.95 -11.65 15.06
N ALA A 69 -5.71 -11.22 14.81
CA ALA A 69 -4.51 -11.95 15.14
C ALA A 69 -4.03 -11.76 16.61
N GLY A 70 -4.79 -11.03 17.44
CA GLY A 70 -4.44 -10.77 18.84
C GLY A 70 -3.41 -9.64 19.04
N ALA A 71 -3.08 -8.89 17.98
CA ALA A 71 -2.19 -7.74 18.04
C ALA A 71 -2.98 -6.44 18.31
N ALA A 72 -2.28 -5.38 18.73
CA ALA A 72 -2.90 -4.07 19.01
C ALA A 72 -2.41 -2.99 18.03
N PRO A 73 -3.22 -2.62 17.01
CA PRO A 73 -2.86 -1.55 16.09
C PRO A 73 -3.10 -0.15 16.70
N LYS A 74 -2.15 0.77 16.48
CA LYS A 74 -2.20 2.17 16.93
C LYS A 74 -1.80 3.11 15.79
N THR A 75 -2.60 4.14 15.56
CA THR A 75 -2.22 5.19 14.60
C THR A 75 -1.09 6.00 15.23
N ALA A 76 0.03 6.14 14.52
CA ALA A 76 1.20 6.86 15.02
C ALA A 76 1.93 7.52 13.86
N LEU A 77 2.48 8.72 14.08
CA LEU A 77 3.43 9.35 13.17
C LEU A 77 4.81 8.76 13.45
N LEU A 78 5.21 7.80 12.63
CA LEU A 78 6.41 7.00 12.84
C LEU A 78 7.62 7.63 12.13
N ASN A 79 8.71 7.81 12.86
CA ASN A 79 9.95 8.36 12.29
C ASN A 79 10.56 7.41 11.24
N GLU A 80 10.33 6.12 11.41
CA GLU A 80 10.73 5.02 10.52
C GLU A 80 10.08 5.15 9.13
N CYS A 81 8.96 5.87 9.03
CA CYS A 81 8.27 6.14 7.77
C CYS A 81 8.79 7.39 7.04
N ARG A 82 9.68 8.18 7.65
CA ARG A 82 10.22 9.39 7.03
C ARG A 82 11.20 9.02 5.91
N GLY A 83 11.09 9.70 4.77
CA GLY A 83 12.03 9.56 3.66
C GLY A 83 11.84 8.32 2.77
N ILE A 84 10.78 7.52 2.99
CA ILE A 84 10.48 6.38 2.12
C ILE A 84 9.98 6.85 0.75
N ALA A 85 9.06 7.81 0.73
CA ALA A 85 8.54 8.39 -0.50
C ALA A 85 9.59 9.29 -1.17
N PRO A 86 9.84 9.14 -2.49
CA PRO A 86 10.70 10.06 -3.24
C PRO A 86 10.23 11.52 -3.14
N THR A 87 11.16 12.44 -3.00
CA THR A 87 10.88 13.88 -2.98
C THR A 87 10.49 14.37 -4.39
N GLY A 88 9.45 15.22 -4.48
CA GLY A 88 9.04 15.86 -5.74
C GLY A 88 7.82 15.27 -6.45
N ASP A 89 7.14 14.28 -5.88
CA ASP A 89 5.84 13.79 -6.35
C ASP A 89 4.75 13.93 -5.27
N ILE A 90 3.49 13.70 -5.64
CA ILE A 90 2.35 13.82 -4.73
C ILE A 90 2.00 12.45 -4.15
N TRP A 91 2.43 12.21 -2.92
CA TRP A 91 2.17 10.98 -2.18
C TRP A 91 1.08 11.18 -1.12
N TYR A 92 0.13 10.26 -1.09
CA TYR A 92 -0.72 10.05 0.08
C TYR A 92 -0.11 8.91 0.90
N THR A 93 0.16 9.16 2.18
CA THR A 93 0.88 8.22 3.05
C THR A 93 0.10 7.95 4.33
N GLU A 94 0.27 6.74 4.85
CA GLU A 94 -0.29 6.32 6.12
C GLU A 94 0.73 5.50 6.90
N SER A 95 0.59 5.53 8.23
CA SER A 95 1.46 4.81 9.14
C SER A 95 0.66 4.18 10.28
N LEU A 96 1.09 2.99 10.69
CA LEU A 96 0.47 2.18 11.72
C LEU A 96 1.55 1.52 12.56
N TRP A 97 1.44 1.64 13.87
CA TRP A 97 2.20 0.83 14.80
C TRP A 97 1.37 -0.39 15.18
N ILE A 98 1.97 -1.57 15.22
CA ILE A 98 1.28 -2.82 15.59
C ILE A 98 2.05 -3.49 16.72
N GLU A 99 1.44 -3.57 17.89
CA GLU A 99 2.03 -4.19 19.09
C GLU A 99 1.74 -5.68 19.13
N ASN A 100 2.75 -6.45 19.54
CA ASN A 100 2.67 -7.92 19.66
C ASN A 100 2.14 -8.62 18.39
N PRO A 101 2.66 -8.31 17.19
CA PRO A 101 2.26 -9.03 15.99
C PRO A 101 2.69 -10.50 16.09
N PRO A 102 1.91 -11.46 15.54
CA PRO A 102 2.37 -12.84 15.43
C PRO A 102 3.57 -12.94 14.48
N GLU A 103 4.27 -14.07 14.53
CA GLU A 103 5.35 -14.37 13.59
C GLU A 103 4.84 -14.36 12.14
N GLY A 104 5.65 -13.83 11.22
CA GLY A 104 5.30 -13.71 9.79
C GLY A 104 4.20 -12.70 9.46
N PHE A 105 3.79 -11.85 10.43
CA PHE A 105 2.71 -10.88 10.18
C PHE A 105 3.10 -9.79 9.19
N GLY A 106 4.38 -9.40 9.13
CA GLY A 106 4.87 -8.38 8.22
C GLY A 106 4.68 -8.74 6.75
N GLU A 107 5.04 -9.97 6.38
CA GLU A 107 4.90 -10.53 5.03
C GLU A 107 3.43 -10.62 4.62
N ARG A 108 2.57 -11.01 5.57
CA ARG A 108 1.10 -11.07 5.38
C ARG A 108 0.52 -9.68 5.11
N ILE A 109 0.97 -8.66 5.86
CA ILE A 109 0.54 -7.27 5.67
C ILE A 109 0.93 -6.76 4.29
N ILE A 110 2.18 -6.98 3.86
CA ILE A 110 2.65 -6.52 2.54
C ILE A 110 1.83 -7.17 1.44
N SER A 111 1.66 -8.50 1.48
CA SER A 111 0.93 -9.24 0.46
C SER A 111 -0.54 -8.81 0.37
N HIS A 112 -1.23 -8.72 1.51
CA HIS A 112 -2.60 -8.22 1.57
C HIS A 112 -2.70 -6.78 1.10
N GLY A 113 -1.76 -5.94 1.54
CA GLY A 113 -1.74 -4.52 1.25
C GLY A 113 -1.66 -4.21 -0.24
N VAL A 114 -0.67 -4.81 -0.92
CA VAL A 114 -0.41 -4.58 -2.34
C VAL A 114 -1.56 -5.12 -3.20
N LEU A 115 -1.92 -6.40 -3.04
CA LEU A 115 -2.97 -7.03 -3.86
C LEU A 115 -4.35 -6.43 -3.56
N GLY A 116 -4.63 -6.17 -2.28
CA GLY A 116 -5.86 -5.55 -1.84
C GLY A 116 -6.04 -4.13 -2.38
N LEU A 117 -4.95 -3.36 -2.47
CA LEU A 117 -4.99 -2.00 -3.02
C LEU A 117 -5.32 -2.03 -4.51
N ILE A 118 -4.57 -2.81 -5.28
CA ILE A 118 -4.71 -2.87 -6.75
C ILE A 118 -6.09 -3.40 -7.13
N GLY A 119 -6.58 -4.45 -6.46
CA GLY A 119 -7.94 -4.96 -6.68
C GLY A 119 -9.05 -3.97 -6.29
N LYS A 120 -8.84 -3.12 -5.29
CA LYS A 120 -9.81 -2.06 -4.94
C LYS A 120 -9.81 -0.92 -5.95
N ILE A 121 -8.63 -0.56 -6.47
CA ILE A 121 -8.53 0.43 -7.55
C ILE A 121 -9.29 -0.08 -8.76
N ASP A 122 -8.95 -1.26 -9.29
CA ASP A 122 -9.62 -1.86 -10.46
C ASP A 122 -11.15 -1.86 -10.33
N LYS A 123 -11.68 -2.34 -9.20
CA LYS A 123 -13.12 -2.31 -8.90
C LYS A 123 -13.71 -0.91 -8.92
N ALA A 124 -13.02 0.06 -8.34
CA ALA A 124 -13.50 1.44 -8.23
C ALA A 124 -13.54 2.16 -9.58
N ILE A 125 -12.62 1.85 -10.50
CA ILE A 125 -12.56 2.44 -11.84
C ILE A 125 -13.17 1.55 -12.93
N MET A 126 -13.78 0.42 -12.55
CA MET A 126 -14.52 -0.51 -13.41
C MET A 126 -13.74 -0.96 -14.65
N LEU A 127 -12.43 -1.23 -14.51
CA LEU A 127 -11.65 -1.71 -15.65
C LEU A 127 -11.91 -3.18 -15.98
N ASP A 128 -12.40 -3.96 -15.00
CA ASP A 128 -12.62 -5.41 -15.10
C ASP A 128 -11.38 -6.14 -15.66
N THR A 129 -10.20 -5.73 -15.17
CA THR A 129 -8.94 -6.28 -15.64
C THR A 129 -8.56 -7.51 -14.83
N ARG A 130 -7.82 -8.43 -15.47
CA ARG A 130 -7.26 -9.59 -14.77
C ARG A 130 -6.18 -9.11 -13.80
N MET A 131 -6.55 -9.00 -12.52
CA MET A 131 -5.61 -8.69 -11.44
C MET A 131 -4.59 -9.82 -11.27
N PRO A 132 -3.37 -9.52 -10.82
CA PRO A 132 -2.43 -10.56 -10.44
C PRO A 132 -2.99 -11.40 -9.28
N ASP A 133 -2.99 -12.72 -9.42
CA ASP A 133 -3.40 -13.66 -8.37
C ASP A 133 -2.36 -13.80 -7.25
N HIS A 134 -1.12 -13.34 -7.51
CA HIS A 134 0.01 -13.40 -6.60
C HIS A 134 0.76 -12.07 -6.61
N LEU A 135 1.54 -11.83 -5.55
CA LEU A 135 2.35 -10.64 -5.41
C LEU A 135 3.46 -10.64 -6.46
N LEU A 136 3.34 -9.76 -7.46
CA LEU A 136 4.40 -9.51 -8.44
C LEU A 136 5.59 -8.82 -7.78
N PRO A 137 6.82 -8.97 -8.30
CA PRO A 137 7.94 -8.10 -7.93
C PRO A 137 7.59 -6.61 -8.12
N PRO A 138 8.14 -5.69 -7.31
CA PRO A 138 7.78 -4.28 -7.35
C PRO A 138 7.88 -3.63 -8.73
N GLU A 139 8.91 -3.98 -9.52
CA GLU A 139 9.14 -3.48 -10.86
C GLU A 139 8.07 -3.98 -11.84
N GLN A 140 7.72 -5.27 -11.76
CA GLN A 140 6.67 -5.86 -12.60
C GLN A 140 5.29 -5.30 -12.28
N LEU A 141 5.02 -5.00 -11.00
CA LEU A 141 3.78 -4.33 -10.63
C LEU A 141 3.76 -2.88 -11.14
N GLU A 142 4.89 -2.18 -11.12
CA GLU A 142 4.99 -0.84 -11.70
C GLU A 142 4.66 -0.86 -13.20
N GLU A 143 5.28 -1.77 -13.95
CA GLU A 143 4.99 -1.97 -15.37
C GLU A 143 3.51 -2.31 -15.63
N PHE A 144 2.91 -3.16 -14.79
CA PHE A 144 1.49 -3.48 -14.86
C PHE A 144 0.61 -2.23 -14.68
N ILE A 145 0.90 -1.40 -13.66
CA ILE A 145 0.17 -0.14 -13.41
C ILE A 145 0.34 0.83 -14.58
N GLU A 146 1.56 0.95 -15.12
CA GLU A 146 1.83 1.80 -16.28
C GLU A 146 1.08 1.32 -17.54
N GLU A 147 0.97 0.02 -17.76
CA GLU A 147 0.18 -0.56 -18.84
C GLU A 147 -1.32 -0.26 -18.66
N LEU A 148 -1.86 -0.37 -17.44
CA LEU A 148 -3.23 0.06 -17.15
C LEU A 148 -3.44 1.55 -17.48
N CYS A 149 -2.50 2.40 -17.07
CA CYS A 149 -2.51 3.83 -17.39
C CYS A 149 -2.44 4.10 -18.89
N ARG A 150 -1.62 3.37 -19.65
CA ARG A 150 -1.56 3.52 -21.11
C ARG A 150 -2.83 3.06 -21.80
N ARG A 151 -3.43 1.96 -21.36
CA ARG A 151 -4.63 1.38 -21.98
C ARG A 151 -5.90 2.13 -21.68
N PHE A 152 -6.03 2.63 -20.45
CA PHE A 152 -7.29 3.18 -19.93
C PHE A 152 -7.20 4.66 -19.54
N GLY A 153 -6.04 5.30 -19.64
CA GLY A 153 -5.84 6.70 -19.23
C GLY A 153 -6.31 7.76 -20.22
N SER A 154 -7.12 7.38 -21.22
CA SER A 154 -7.76 8.26 -22.20
C SER A 154 -8.97 9.01 -21.66
#